data_AF-A0AAU6GX52-F1
#
_entry.id   AF-A0AAU6GX52-F1
#
_cell.length_a   1.000
_cell.length_b   1.000
_cell.length_c   1.000
_cell.angle_alpha   90.00
_cell.angle_beta   90.00
_cell.angle_gamma   90.00
#
_symmetry.space_group_name_H-M   'P 1'
#
loop_
_entity.id
_entity.type
_entity.pdbx_description
1 polymer ?
#
loop_
_entity_poly.entity_id
_entity_poly.type
_entity_poly.pdbx_seq_one_letter_code
_entity_poly.pdbx_strand_id
1 'polypeptide(L)'
;MPIPSRAALVEHLVRTRIAGDVATPRDNNLSHYRQLANGNRHFWLGLELGDRWTDEQDVLAVMAERCGVNDDPEHRQGQDTIDPELTVDALDRMAARLRKAAADGERVLLATGHPGGLLDVHRRTANALRDAGCEIVRIPGGLMADEGMVFQFADVAVLERGATLWHTHSPVPMAAILDGLEREGRPRPDLVVADHGWAGCAGQRGIDSIGYADCNDPALFLGEAEGTLQVTVPLDDHVADPRYYDLMTDYLLDAAGLLPAVERA
;
A
#
# COMPACT_ATOMS: atom_id res chain seq x y z
N MET A 1 20.92 -8.22 8.79
CA MET A 1 20.65 -8.14 10.26
C MET A 1 19.81 -9.35 10.63
N PRO A 2 19.84 -9.89 11.86
CA PRO A 2 18.96 -11.01 12.19
C PRO A 2 17.50 -10.62 11.94
N ILE A 3 16.74 -11.50 11.29
CA ILE A 3 15.31 -11.28 11.03
C ILE A 3 14.58 -11.11 12.36
N PRO A 4 13.75 -10.06 12.51
CA PRO A 4 13.08 -9.80 13.77
C PRO A 4 12.04 -10.89 14.05
N SER A 5 11.88 -11.27 15.32
CA SER A 5 10.68 -11.99 15.75
C SER A 5 9.46 -11.06 15.65
N ARG A 6 8.25 -11.64 15.62
CA ARG A 6 7.00 -10.86 15.67
C ARG A 6 7.00 -9.83 16.80
N ALA A 7 7.36 -10.23 18.02
CA ALA A 7 7.41 -9.33 19.18
C ALA A 7 8.42 -8.19 18.99
N ALA A 8 9.60 -8.48 18.43
CA ALA A 8 10.61 -7.46 18.14
C ALA A 8 10.17 -6.50 17.02
N LEU A 9 9.41 -7.00 16.03
CA LEU A 9 8.82 -6.17 14.99
C LEU A 9 7.73 -5.26 15.56
N VAL A 10 6.81 -5.78 16.39
CA VAL A 10 5.77 -4.97 17.05
C VAL A 10 6.39 -3.84 17.87
N GLU A 11 7.41 -4.14 18.70
CA GLU A 11 8.13 -3.11 19.45
C GLU A 11 8.78 -2.08 18.52
N HIS A 12 9.35 -2.53 17.41
CA HIS A 12 9.96 -1.65 16.42
C HIS A 12 8.95 -0.70 15.79
N LEU A 13 7.82 -1.23 15.29
CA LEU A 13 6.75 -0.46 14.65
C LEU A 13 6.24 0.65 15.57
N VAL A 14 6.01 0.35 16.85
CA VAL A 14 5.58 1.32 17.86
C VAL A 14 6.66 2.37 18.11
N ARG A 15 7.92 1.95 18.30
CA ARG A 15 9.03 2.87 18.58
C ARG A 15 9.27 3.85 17.44
N THR A 16 9.11 3.41 16.19
CA THR A 16 9.35 4.23 14.99
C THR A 16 8.10 4.95 14.50
N ARG A 17 6.94 4.70 15.13
CA ARG A 17 5.63 5.25 14.77
C ARG A 17 5.15 4.84 13.38
N ILE A 18 5.62 3.69 12.88
CA ILE A 18 5.00 3.04 11.72
C ILE A 18 3.62 2.50 12.12
N ALA A 19 3.48 2.06 13.37
CA ALA A 19 2.21 1.76 14.01
C ALA A 19 2.25 2.21 15.48
N GLY A 20 1.17 2.04 16.23
CA GLY A 20 0.96 2.63 17.56
C GLY A 20 0.47 4.07 17.43
N ASP A 21 1.02 4.98 18.23
CA ASP A 21 0.74 6.41 18.14
C ASP A 21 1.43 7.02 16.89
N VAL A 22 0.73 7.02 15.76
CA VAL A 22 1.21 7.48 14.45
C VAL A 22 1.27 9.01 14.37
N ALA A 23 1.78 9.62 13.30
CA ALA A 23 1.83 11.08 13.19
C ALA A 23 0.46 11.70 12.84
N THR A 24 -0.38 10.94 12.14
CA THR A 24 -1.68 11.37 11.64
C THR A 24 -2.63 11.77 12.80
N PRO A 25 -3.15 13.02 12.81
CA PRO A 25 -4.10 13.47 13.82
C PRO A 25 -5.49 12.84 13.64
N ARG A 26 -6.16 12.55 14.76
CA ARG A 26 -7.51 11.94 14.80
C ARG A 26 -8.56 12.76 14.02
N ASP A 27 -8.51 14.07 14.11
CA ASP A 27 -9.46 14.96 13.42
C ASP A 27 -9.25 14.97 11.90
N ASN A 28 -8.00 14.85 11.44
CA ASN A 28 -7.69 14.64 10.03
C ASN A 28 -8.25 13.30 9.55
N ASN A 29 -8.01 12.23 10.31
CA ASN A 29 -8.48 10.90 9.98
C ASN A 29 -10.01 10.84 9.83
N LEU A 30 -10.76 11.27 10.85
CA LEU A 30 -12.23 11.34 10.80
C LEU A 30 -12.73 12.27 9.69
N SER A 31 -11.99 13.33 9.36
CA SER A 31 -12.33 14.16 8.21
C SER A 31 -12.27 13.38 6.89
N HIS A 32 -11.29 12.50 6.71
CA HIS A 32 -11.18 11.68 5.49
C HIS A 32 -12.33 10.66 5.42
N TYR A 33 -12.72 10.07 6.55
CA TYR A 33 -13.86 9.14 6.61
C TYR A 33 -15.16 9.82 6.20
N ARG A 34 -15.41 11.04 6.73
CA ARG A 34 -16.56 11.87 6.30
C ARG A 34 -16.51 12.23 4.82
N GLN A 35 -15.34 12.60 4.31
CA GLN A 35 -15.22 12.98 2.91
C GLN A 35 -15.50 11.79 1.99
N LEU A 36 -14.97 10.61 2.32
CA LEU A 36 -15.30 9.37 1.62
C LEU A 36 -16.82 9.11 1.67
N ALA A 37 -17.42 9.18 2.86
CA ALA A 37 -18.83 8.87 3.05
C ALA A 37 -19.79 9.84 2.36
N ASN A 38 -19.40 11.10 2.24
CA ASN A 38 -20.11 12.10 1.46
C ASN A 38 -19.90 11.99 -0.06
N GLY A 39 -19.23 10.92 -0.54
CA GLY A 39 -19.04 10.65 -1.96
C GLY A 39 -17.91 11.43 -2.62
N ASN A 40 -16.98 12.00 -1.86
CA ASN A 40 -15.81 12.65 -2.45
C ASN A 40 -14.84 11.61 -3.02
N ARG A 41 -14.87 11.45 -4.34
CA ARG A 41 -14.09 10.46 -5.10
C ARG A 41 -12.57 10.58 -4.94
N HIS A 42 -12.06 11.72 -4.46
CA HIS A 42 -10.64 11.84 -4.13
C HIS A 42 -10.21 10.84 -3.04
N PHE A 43 -11.07 10.64 -2.04
CA PHE A 43 -10.81 9.73 -0.91
C PHE A 43 -11.19 8.28 -1.20
N TRP A 44 -11.72 8.00 -2.40
CA TRP A 44 -12.06 6.63 -2.83
C TRP A 44 -10.86 5.89 -3.41
N LEU A 45 -9.73 6.59 -3.62
CA LEU A 45 -8.45 6.00 -4.05
C LEU A 45 -8.59 5.08 -5.28
N GLY A 46 -9.42 5.49 -6.26
CA GLY A 46 -9.63 4.75 -7.49
C GLY A 46 -10.65 3.61 -7.44
N LEU A 47 -11.28 3.37 -6.29
CA LEU A 47 -12.37 2.41 -6.14
C LEU A 47 -13.74 3.02 -6.48
N GLU A 48 -14.71 2.17 -6.81
CA GLU A 48 -16.12 2.53 -7.02
C GLU A 48 -16.99 1.95 -5.91
N LEU A 49 -17.15 2.75 -4.85
CA LEU A 49 -17.85 2.35 -3.62
C LEU A 49 -19.39 2.46 -3.71
N GLY A 50 -19.90 3.23 -4.68
CA GLY A 50 -21.34 3.49 -4.83
C GLY A 50 -21.94 4.08 -3.55
N ASP A 51 -23.10 3.60 -3.15
CA ASP A 51 -23.82 4.09 -1.97
C ASP A 51 -23.56 3.25 -0.70
N ARG A 52 -22.61 2.31 -0.75
CA ARG A 52 -22.38 1.30 0.32
C ARG A 52 -21.75 1.88 1.59
N TRP A 53 -20.98 2.95 1.46
CA TRP A 53 -20.24 3.58 2.54
C TRP A 53 -20.68 5.01 2.76
N THR A 54 -22.00 5.26 2.89
CA THR A 54 -22.56 6.61 3.05
C THR A 54 -22.64 7.08 4.51
N ASP A 55 -22.31 6.22 5.47
CA ASP A 55 -22.20 6.53 6.90
C ASP A 55 -20.72 6.52 7.34
N GLU A 56 -20.27 7.61 7.97
CA GLU A 56 -18.93 7.71 8.59
C GLU A 56 -18.70 6.63 9.64
N GLN A 57 -19.75 6.21 10.37
CA GLN A 57 -19.63 5.21 11.43
C GLN A 57 -19.37 3.81 10.85
N ASP A 58 -19.96 3.47 9.71
CA ASP A 58 -19.68 2.21 9.01
C ASP A 58 -18.23 2.18 8.53
N VAL A 59 -17.72 3.31 8.03
CA VAL A 59 -16.30 3.46 7.65
C VAL A 59 -15.40 3.28 8.88
N LEU A 60 -15.71 3.97 9.99
CA LEU A 60 -14.94 3.87 11.23
C LEU A 60 -14.92 2.43 11.77
N ALA A 61 -16.03 1.70 11.69
CA ALA A 61 -16.11 0.31 12.15
C ALA A 61 -15.13 -0.60 11.39
N VAL A 62 -15.03 -0.47 10.06
CA VAL A 62 -14.05 -1.23 9.26
C VAL A 62 -12.63 -0.81 9.59
N MET A 63 -12.39 0.48 9.80
CA MET A 63 -11.07 1.00 10.15
C MET A 63 -10.63 0.51 11.53
N ALA A 64 -11.53 0.45 12.51
CA ALA A 64 -11.24 -0.15 13.81
C ALA A 64 -10.89 -1.64 13.68
N GLU A 65 -11.66 -2.39 12.86
CA GLU A 65 -11.42 -3.82 12.64
C GLU A 65 -10.09 -4.11 11.93
N ARG A 66 -9.75 -3.35 10.88
CA ARG A 66 -8.65 -3.68 9.96
C ARG A 66 -7.38 -2.87 10.17
N CYS A 67 -7.51 -1.62 10.61
CA CYS A 67 -6.39 -0.72 10.87
C CYS A 67 -6.09 -0.62 12.37
N GLY A 68 -7.09 -0.83 13.23
CA GLY A 68 -6.92 -0.74 14.68
C GLY A 68 -6.92 0.70 15.21
N VAL A 69 -7.63 1.59 14.51
CA VAL A 69 -7.91 2.94 15.03
C VAL A 69 -8.86 2.85 16.23
N ASN A 70 -8.89 3.91 17.05
CA ASN A 70 -9.83 4.00 18.16
C ASN A 70 -11.29 3.99 17.65
N ASP A 71 -12.11 3.07 18.17
CA ASP A 71 -13.51 2.86 17.77
C ASP A 71 -14.50 3.80 18.48
N ASP A 72 -14.06 4.57 19.47
CA ASP A 72 -14.88 5.54 20.18
C ASP A 72 -15.24 6.73 19.26
N PRO A 73 -16.53 6.92 18.90
CA PRO A 73 -16.96 8.04 18.08
C PRO A 73 -16.82 9.40 18.78
N GLU A 74 -16.68 9.41 20.11
CA GLU A 74 -16.45 10.62 20.89
C GLU A 74 -14.96 11.00 20.99
N HIS A 75 -14.05 10.10 20.59
CA HIS A 75 -12.64 10.43 20.42
C HIS A 75 -12.42 11.19 19.11
N ARG A 76 -12.61 12.52 19.16
CA ARG A 76 -12.65 13.39 17.96
C ARG A 76 -11.36 14.16 17.65
N GLN A 77 -10.39 14.19 18.56
CA GLN A 77 -9.16 14.99 18.45
C GLN A 77 -8.00 14.30 19.18
N GLY A 78 -6.77 14.63 18.78
CA GLY A 78 -5.54 14.09 19.37
C GLY A 78 -4.78 13.24 18.37
N GLN A 79 -4.01 12.29 18.88
CA GLN A 79 -3.27 11.34 18.06
C GLN A 79 -4.18 10.18 17.68
N ASP A 80 -4.15 9.74 16.43
CA ASP A 80 -4.77 8.47 16.04
C ASP A 80 -3.80 7.30 16.25
N THR A 81 -4.33 6.08 16.10
CA THR A 81 -3.56 4.86 16.31
C THR A 81 -3.68 3.89 15.14
N ILE A 82 -2.60 3.14 14.90
CA ILE A 82 -2.63 1.92 14.09
C ILE A 82 -2.26 0.76 15.00
N ASP A 83 -3.02 -0.33 15.00
CA ASP A 83 -2.68 -1.49 15.83
C ASP A 83 -1.47 -2.24 15.24
N PRO A 84 -0.33 -2.30 15.95
CA PRO A 84 0.88 -2.93 15.43
C PRO A 84 0.75 -4.45 15.23
N GLU A 85 -0.12 -5.14 15.97
CA GLU A 85 -0.38 -6.57 15.75
C GLU A 85 -1.18 -6.78 14.46
N LEU A 86 -2.15 -5.90 14.17
CA LEU A 86 -2.88 -5.93 12.89
C LEU A 86 -1.95 -5.62 11.71
N THR A 87 -0.98 -4.71 11.87
CA THR A 87 0.08 -4.51 10.88
C THR A 87 0.84 -5.80 10.61
N VAL A 88 1.30 -6.52 11.65
CA VAL A 88 2.08 -7.76 11.46
C VAL A 88 1.21 -8.88 10.88
N ASP A 89 -0.05 -9.02 11.31
CA ASP A 89 -0.98 -9.99 10.71
C ASP A 89 -1.22 -9.71 9.22
N ALA A 90 -1.36 -8.45 8.84
CA ALA A 90 -1.49 -8.08 7.43
C ALA A 90 -0.20 -8.35 6.64
N LEU A 91 0.98 -8.12 7.23
CA LEU A 91 2.27 -8.50 6.64
C LEU A 91 2.36 -10.01 6.41
N ASP A 92 1.90 -10.85 7.35
CA ASP A 92 1.87 -12.30 7.18
C ASP A 92 0.94 -12.74 6.02
N ARG A 93 -0.21 -12.08 5.87
CA ARG A 93 -1.12 -12.31 4.72
C ARG A 93 -0.52 -11.84 3.41
N MET A 94 0.13 -10.68 3.40
CA MET A 94 0.87 -10.16 2.25
C MET A 94 1.99 -11.11 1.85
N ALA A 95 2.77 -11.62 2.83
CA ALA A 95 3.83 -12.60 2.62
C ALA A 95 3.32 -13.88 1.97
N ALA A 96 2.15 -14.39 2.39
CA ALA A 96 1.52 -15.54 1.77
C ALA A 96 1.16 -15.28 0.29
N ARG A 97 0.63 -14.09 -0.03
CA ARG A 97 0.31 -13.71 -1.41
C ARG A 97 1.54 -13.53 -2.29
N LEU A 98 2.61 -12.92 -1.75
CA LEU A 98 3.89 -12.77 -2.44
C LEU A 98 4.57 -14.12 -2.70
N ARG A 99 4.53 -15.05 -1.73
CA ARG A 99 5.03 -16.42 -1.91
C ARG A 99 4.31 -17.13 -3.05
N LYS A 100 2.98 -16.97 -3.15
CA LYS A 100 2.19 -17.51 -4.26
C LYS A 100 2.62 -16.89 -5.60
N ALA A 101 2.79 -15.58 -5.66
CA ALA A 101 3.26 -14.90 -6.87
C ALA A 101 4.58 -15.48 -7.38
N ALA A 102 5.53 -15.70 -6.47
CA ALA A 102 6.81 -16.32 -6.76
C ALA A 102 6.68 -17.77 -7.23
N ALA A 103 5.85 -18.58 -6.55
CA ALA A 103 5.63 -19.98 -6.94
C ALA A 103 5.01 -20.11 -8.34
N ASP A 104 4.13 -19.17 -8.70
CA ASP A 104 3.41 -19.17 -9.98
C ASP A 104 4.17 -18.39 -11.09
N GLY A 105 5.28 -17.73 -10.77
CA GLY A 105 6.08 -16.94 -11.72
C GLY A 105 5.32 -15.73 -12.29
N GLU A 106 4.49 -15.09 -11.46
CA GLU A 106 3.57 -14.03 -11.88
C GLU A 106 4.27 -12.78 -12.45
N ARG A 107 3.54 -12.03 -13.30
CA ARG A 107 3.91 -10.68 -13.72
C ARG A 107 3.46 -9.68 -12.66
N VAL A 108 4.41 -9.03 -12.01
CA VAL A 108 4.14 -8.14 -10.89
C VAL A 108 4.47 -6.69 -11.26
N LEU A 109 3.51 -5.79 -11.06
CA LEU A 109 3.71 -4.34 -11.20
C LEU A 109 3.77 -3.70 -9.82
N LEU A 110 4.83 -2.93 -9.58
CA LEU A 110 5.05 -2.23 -8.32
C LEU A 110 4.94 -0.72 -8.54
N ALA A 111 4.24 -0.04 -7.64
CA ALA A 111 4.03 1.39 -7.73
C ALA A 111 3.87 2.02 -6.36
N THR A 112 4.18 3.32 -6.25
CA THR A 112 3.90 4.06 -5.02
C THR A 112 3.46 5.49 -5.31
N GLY A 113 2.41 5.89 -4.61
CA GLY A 113 2.01 7.26 -4.44
C GLY A 113 2.84 7.97 -3.37
N HIS A 114 3.54 7.28 -2.46
CA HIS A 114 4.34 7.88 -1.38
C HIS A 114 5.86 7.58 -1.50
N PRO A 115 6.56 8.10 -2.53
CA PRO A 115 7.94 7.73 -2.81
C PRO A 115 8.95 8.14 -1.72
N GLY A 116 8.60 9.07 -0.83
CA GLY A 116 9.47 9.48 0.29
C GLY A 116 9.66 8.39 1.35
N GLY A 117 8.62 7.59 1.61
CA GLY A 117 8.64 6.52 2.61
C GLY A 117 8.74 5.13 2.00
N LEU A 118 7.89 4.83 1.01
CA LEU A 118 7.64 3.45 0.56
C LEU A 118 8.42 3.01 -0.67
N LEU A 119 9.16 3.92 -1.34
CA LEU A 119 9.90 3.57 -2.56
C LEU A 119 10.89 2.42 -2.33
N ASP A 120 11.64 2.43 -1.22
CA ASP A 120 12.61 1.37 -0.96
C ASP A 120 11.94 0.05 -0.58
N VAL A 121 10.81 0.09 0.14
CA VAL A 121 9.99 -1.08 0.48
C VAL A 121 9.56 -1.81 -0.79
N HIS A 122 8.99 -1.06 -1.74
CA HIS A 122 8.57 -1.59 -3.03
C HIS A 122 9.76 -2.07 -3.86
N ARG A 123 10.87 -1.31 -3.92
CA ARG A 123 12.09 -1.73 -4.64
C ARG A 123 12.63 -3.04 -4.13
N ARG A 124 12.73 -3.21 -2.81
CA ARG A 124 13.23 -4.45 -2.18
C ARG A 124 12.31 -5.62 -2.48
N THR A 125 11.00 -5.40 -2.46
CA THR A 125 10.00 -6.38 -2.87
C THR A 125 10.15 -6.76 -4.35
N ALA A 126 10.40 -5.79 -5.24
CA ALA A 126 10.64 -6.01 -6.67
C ALA A 126 11.82 -6.96 -6.91
N ASN A 127 12.93 -6.66 -6.24
CA ASN A 127 14.16 -7.43 -6.36
C ASN A 127 13.97 -8.86 -5.86
N ALA A 128 13.33 -9.03 -4.70
CA ALA A 128 13.08 -10.34 -4.12
C ALA A 128 12.17 -11.21 -5.01
N LEU A 129 11.10 -10.64 -5.58
CA LEU A 129 10.22 -11.35 -6.51
C LEU A 129 10.94 -11.71 -7.82
N ARG A 130 11.75 -10.78 -8.36
CA ARG A 130 12.56 -11.05 -9.55
C ARG A 130 13.55 -12.19 -9.32
N ASP A 131 14.25 -12.17 -8.20
CA ASP A 131 15.23 -13.21 -7.84
C ASP A 131 14.54 -14.58 -7.65
N ALA A 132 13.25 -14.58 -7.27
CA ALA A 132 12.41 -15.76 -7.19
C ALA A 132 11.76 -16.18 -8.53
N GLY A 133 11.98 -15.44 -9.62
CA GLY A 133 11.55 -15.81 -10.97
C GLY A 133 10.30 -15.10 -11.50
N CYS A 134 9.74 -14.12 -10.77
CA CYS A 134 8.65 -13.29 -11.28
C CYS A 134 9.13 -12.34 -12.40
N GLU A 135 8.23 -12.01 -13.32
CA GLU A 135 8.45 -10.91 -14.27
C GLU A 135 8.04 -9.58 -13.61
N ILE A 136 8.97 -8.66 -13.43
CA ILE A 136 8.62 -7.30 -12.98
C ILE A 136 8.23 -6.44 -14.17
N VAL A 137 6.97 -6.00 -14.20
CA VAL A 137 6.38 -5.29 -15.33
C VAL A 137 7.07 -3.95 -15.54
N ARG A 138 7.62 -3.75 -16.74
CA ARG A 138 8.13 -2.45 -17.19
C ARG A 138 7.00 -1.56 -17.69
N ILE A 139 6.84 -0.35 -17.19
CA ILE A 139 5.76 0.52 -17.67
C ILE A 139 6.03 1.04 -19.11
N PRO A 140 4.99 1.33 -19.91
CA PRO A 140 5.13 2.09 -21.16
C PRO A 140 5.82 3.44 -20.95
N GLY A 141 6.54 3.91 -21.97
CA GLY A 141 7.21 5.23 -21.93
C GLY A 141 6.26 6.38 -22.25
N GLY A 142 6.58 7.58 -21.76
CA GLY A 142 5.87 8.82 -22.12
C GLY A 142 4.47 8.96 -21.53
N LEU A 143 4.18 8.25 -20.44
CA LEU A 143 2.90 8.32 -19.73
C LEU A 143 2.78 9.63 -18.94
N MET A 144 1.59 10.25 -18.97
CA MET A 144 1.27 11.45 -18.22
C MET A 144 0.07 11.21 -17.30
N ALA A 145 0.08 11.84 -16.13
CA ALA A 145 -1.01 11.81 -15.15
C ALA A 145 -0.95 13.05 -14.26
N ASP A 146 -2.10 13.66 -13.94
CA ASP A 146 -2.22 14.78 -12.98
C ASP A 146 -1.15 15.89 -13.13
N GLU A 147 -0.97 16.37 -14.37
CA GLU A 147 0.04 17.39 -14.74
C GLU A 147 1.51 16.96 -14.56
N GLY A 148 1.77 15.68 -14.30
CA GLY A 148 3.09 15.07 -14.20
C GLY A 148 3.32 13.92 -15.20
N MET A 149 4.51 13.32 -15.09
CA MET A 149 4.93 12.15 -15.85
C MET A 149 4.91 10.92 -14.95
N VAL A 150 4.54 9.76 -15.50
CA VAL A 150 4.67 8.48 -14.78
C VAL A 150 5.99 7.84 -15.18
N PHE A 151 6.92 7.76 -14.24
CA PHE A 151 8.23 7.14 -14.43
C PHE A 151 8.35 5.86 -13.59
N GLN A 152 9.36 5.05 -13.92
CA GLN A 152 9.71 3.87 -13.16
C GLN A 152 11.16 3.97 -12.70
N PHE A 153 11.37 4.05 -11.40
CA PHE A 153 12.69 4.09 -10.78
C PHE A 153 12.89 2.86 -9.92
N ALA A 154 14.01 2.15 -10.14
CA ALA A 154 14.31 0.91 -9.45
C ALA A 154 13.12 -0.07 -9.45
N ASP A 155 12.48 -0.18 -10.62
CA ASP A 155 11.30 -1.01 -10.91
C ASP A 155 9.98 -0.60 -10.25
N VAL A 156 9.96 0.51 -9.53
CA VAL A 156 8.76 1.06 -8.89
C VAL A 156 8.24 2.23 -9.71
N ALA A 157 6.97 2.17 -10.12
CA ALA A 157 6.30 3.28 -10.79
C ALA A 157 5.96 4.40 -9.81
N VAL A 158 6.22 5.64 -10.20
CA VAL A 158 6.05 6.85 -9.38
C VAL A 158 5.58 8.02 -10.24
N LEU A 159 4.98 9.03 -9.60
CA LEU A 159 4.64 10.29 -10.25
C LEU A 159 5.82 11.28 -10.14
N GLU A 160 6.26 11.82 -11.26
CA GLU A 160 7.32 12.83 -11.35
C GLU A 160 6.75 14.14 -11.89
N ARG A 161 7.14 15.26 -11.26
CA ARG A 161 6.84 16.60 -11.77
C ARG A 161 7.96 17.57 -11.36
N GLY A 162 8.59 18.19 -12.35
CA GLY A 162 9.58 19.25 -12.13
C GLY A 162 10.88 18.77 -11.46
N ALA A 163 11.41 17.64 -11.89
CA ALA A 163 12.57 16.94 -11.32
C ALA A 163 12.39 16.47 -9.86
N THR A 164 11.14 16.25 -9.43
CA THR A 164 10.78 15.81 -8.07
C THR A 164 9.83 14.61 -8.15
N LEU A 165 9.99 13.63 -7.26
CA LEU A 165 9.02 12.55 -7.07
C LEU A 165 7.92 13.05 -6.13
N TRP A 166 6.67 13.00 -6.57
CA TRP A 166 5.54 13.59 -5.85
C TRP A 166 4.77 12.57 -5.04
N HIS A 167 4.36 12.98 -3.84
CA HIS A 167 3.30 12.30 -3.11
C HIS A 167 1.96 12.49 -3.84
N THR A 168 1.22 11.42 -4.10
CA THR A 168 -0.12 11.47 -4.70
C THR A 168 -1.03 10.33 -4.23
N HIS A 169 -2.28 10.68 -3.91
CA HIS A 169 -3.35 9.72 -3.66
C HIS A 169 -4.16 9.40 -4.94
N SER A 170 -3.81 10.02 -6.08
CA SER A 170 -4.56 9.91 -7.32
C SER A 170 -4.47 8.52 -7.95
N PRO A 171 -5.58 8.01 -8.52
CA PRO A 171 -5.57 6.76 -9.28
C PRO A 171 -5.12 6.92 -10.74
N VAL A 172 -5.03 8.15 -11.25
CA VAL A 172 -4.76 8.44 -12.66
C VAL A 172 -3.43 7.87 -13.15
N PRO A 173 -2.32 7.89 -12.36
CA PRO A 173 -1.06 7.27 -12.80
C PRO A 173 -1.17 5.77 -13.07
N MET A 174 -1.86 5.03 -12.21
CA MET A 174 -2.08 3.59 -12.43
C MET A 174 -2.97 3.35 -13.64
N ALA A 175 -4.04 4.14 -13.82
CA ALA A 175 -4.88 4.05 -15.01
C ALA A 175 -4.05 4.26 -16.30
N ALA A 176 -3.18 5.28 -16.33
CA ALA A 176 -2.31 5.56 -17.46
C ALA A 176 -1.35 4.39 -17.78
N ILE A 177 -0.81 3.71 -16.77
CA ILE A 177 0.01 2.51 -16.96
C ILE A 177 -0.81 1.38 -17.59
N LEU A 178 -1.96 1.06 -17.02
CA LEU A 178 -2.79 -0.06 -17.46
C LEU A 178 -3.32 0.17 -18.89
N ASP A 179 -3.81 1.39 -19.19
CA ASP A 179 -4.24 1.78 -20.53
C ASP A 179 -3.08 1.76 -21.53
N GLY A 180 -1.89 2.19 -21.09
CA GLY A 180 -0.68 2.16 -21.90
C GLY A 180 -0.24 0.75 -22.27
N LEU A 181 -0.31 -0.20 -21.32
CA LEU A 181 0.00 -1.61 -21.57
C LEU A 181 -0.97 -2.21 -22.59
N GLU A 182 -2.27 -1.97 -22.42
CA GLU A 182 -3.31 -2.43 -23.34
C GLU A 182 -3.10 -1.86 -24.76
N ARG A 183 -2.84 -0.56 -24.87
CA ARG A 183 -2.60 0.12 -26.16
C ARG A 183 -1.37 -0.43 -26.90
N GLU A 184 -0.34 -0.88 -26.18
CA GLU A 184 0.85 -1.51 -26.75
C GLU A 184 0.66 -3.02 -27.01
N GLY A 185 -0.51 -3.58 -26.72
CA GLY A 185 -0.78 -5.03 -26.84
C GLY A 185 0.04 -5.86 -25.86
N ARG A 186 0.48 -5.26 -24.74
CA ARG A 186 1.29 -5.91 -23.71
C ARG A 186 0.39 -6.59 -22.70
N PRO A 187 0.84 -7.71 -22.10
CA PRO A 187 0.06 -8.38 -21.08
C PRO A 187 -0.19 -7.47 -19.87
N ARG A 188 -1.35 -7.67 -19.22
CA ARG A 188 -1.66 -7.07 -17.92
C ARG A 188 -0.81 -7.75 -16.83
N PRO A 189 -0.47 -7.02 -15.74
CA PRO A 189 0.10 -7.66 -14.56
C PRO A 189 -0.90 -8.68 -13.99
N ASP A 190 -0.36 -9.75 -13.43
CA ASP A 190 -1.14 -10.74 -12.66
C ASP A 190 -1.34 -10.25 -11.22
N LEU A 191 -0.37 -9.50 -10.68
CA LEU A 191 -0.41 -8.89 -9.36
C LEU A 191 0.07 -7.42 -9.40
N VAL A 192 -0.62 -6.56 -8.66
CA VAL A 192 -0.15 -5.20 -8.34
C VAL A 192 0.19 -5.11 -6.85
N VAL A 193 1.38 -4.60 -6.54
CA VAL A 193 1.79 -4.23 -5.18
C VAL A 193 1.96 -2.71 -5.15
N ALA A 194 1.07 -2.01 -4.45
CA ALA A 194 1.06 -0.55 -4.48
C ALA A 194 0.49 0.08 -3.19
N ASP A 195 0.17 1.37 -3.24
CA ASP A 195 -0.46 2.12 -2.16
C ASP A 195 -1.40 3.20 -2.75
N HIS A 196 -2.21 3.81 -1.90
CA HIS A 196 -3.22 4.84 -2.24
C HIS A 196 -4.05 4.53 -3.51
N GLY A 197 -4.26 5.55 -4.35
CA GLY A 197 -4.98 5.47 -5.62
C GLY A 197 -4.44 4.45 -6.61
N TRP A 198 -3.16 4.06 -6.48
CA TRP A 198 -2.54 3.10 -7.39
C TRP A 198 -3.04 1.69 -7.11
N ALA A 199 -3.08 1.29 -5.84
CA ALA A 199 -3.62 -0.01 -5.44
C ALA A 199 -5.13 -0.11 -5.71
N GLY A 200 -5.90 0.92 -5.32
CA GLY A 200 -7.35 0.91 -5.52
C GLY A 200 -7.74 0.93 -7.00
N CYS A 201 -7.05 1.70 -7.86
CA CYS A 201 -7.28 1.65 -9.30
C CYS A 201 -7.03 0.26 -9.90
N ALA A 202 -5.93 -0.40 -9.53
CA ALA A 202 -5.63 -1.75 -10.02
C ALA A 202 -6.70 -2.76 -9.59
N GLY A 203 -7.09 -2.75 -8.32
CA GLY A 203 -8.16 -3.60 -7.77
C GLY A 203 -9.49 -3.35 -8.49
N GLN A 204 -9.87 -2.08 -8.67
CA GLN A 204 -11.10 -1.70 -9.38
C GLN A 204 -11.12 -2.19 -10.84
N ARG A 205 -9.94 -2.34 -11.45
CA ARG A 205 -9.77 -2.86 -12.82
C ARG A 205 -9.74 -4.39 -12.86
N GLY A 206 -10.00 -5.06 -11.74
CA GLY A 206 -10.06 -6.51 -11.62
C GLY A 206 -8.69 -7.18 -11.63
N ILE A 207 -7.62 -6.45 -11.27
CA ILE A 207 -6.28 -7.01 -11.09
C ILE A 207 -6.12 -7.38 -9.62
N ASP A 208 -5.58 -8.55 -9.35
CA ASP A 208 -5.20 -8.93 -7.99
C ASP A 208 -4.25 -7.88 -7.40
N SER A 209 -4.63 -7.29 -6.28
CA SER A 209 -3.99 -6.09 -5.73
C SER A 209 -3.84 -6.19 -4.22
N ILE A 210 -2.62 -5.91 -3.76
CA ILE A 210 -2.24 -5.81 -2.34
C ILE A 210 -1.48 -4.51 -2.11
N GLY A 211 -1.52 -3.97 -0.90
CA GLY A 211 -0.86 -2.69 -0.66
C GLY A 211 -0.77 -2.24 0.77
N TYR A 212 -0.19 -1.05 0.94
CA TYR A 212 -0.03 -0.35 2.21
C TYR A 212 -1.00 0.84 2.27
N ALA A 213 -1.52 1.16 3.46
CA ALA A 213 -2.39 2.31 3.66
C ALA A 213 -2.24 2.88 5.08
N ASP A 214 -2.22 4.20 5.19
CA ASP A 214 -2.31 4.92 6.46
C ASP A 214 -3.75 4.92 6.99
N CYS A 215 -3.90 5.18 8.28
CA CYS A 215 -5.16 5.24 9.00
C CYS A 215 -6.14 6.26 8.40
N ASN A 216 -5.67 7.28 7.67
CA ASN A 216 -6.49 8.27 6.98
C ASN A 216 -6.79 7.93 5.49
N ASP A 217 -6.41 6.73 5.02
CA ASP A 217 -6.72 6.21 3.68
C ASP A 217 -7.74 5.05 3.74
N PRO A 218 -8.99 5.32 4.17
CA PRO A 218 -9.97 4.27 4.46
C PRO A 218 -10.29 3.39 3.25
N ALA A 219 -10.25 3.93 2.04
CA ALA A 219 -10.78 3.25 0.86
C ALA A 219 -10.11 1.90 0.58
N LEU A 220 -8.80 1.73 0.84
CA LEU A 220 -8.15 0.45 0.60
C LEU A 220 -8.60 -0.63 1.60
N PHE A 221 -8.91 -0.25 2.84
CA PHE A 221 -9.48 -1.18 3.83
C PHE A 221 -10.92 -1.57 3.48
N LEU A 222 -11.72 -0.61 3.00
CA LEU A 222 -13.07 -0.89 2.48
C LEU A 222 -13.01 -1.78 1.24
N GLY A 223 -12.06 -1.52 0.32
CA GLY A 223 -11.82 -2.35 -0.85
C GLY A 223 -11.41 -3.77 -0.49
N GLU A 224 -10.65 -3.97 0.59
CA GLU A 224 -10.37 -5.30 1.12
C GLU A 224 -11.60 -5.96 1.75
N ALA A 225 -12.42 -5.21 2.49
CA ALA A 225 -13.69 -5.71 3.05
C ALA A 225 -14.68 -6.15 1.96
N GLU A 226 -14.66 -5.49 0.80
CA GLU A 226 -15.47 -5.85 -0.38
C GLU A 226 -14.82 -6.95 -1.26
N GLY A 227 -13.58 -7.34 -0.96
CA GLY A 227 -12.81 -8.31 -1.77
C GLY A 227 -12.27 -7.77 -3.09
N THR A 228 -12.32 -6.44 -3.31
CA THR A 228 -11.70 -5.78 -4.46
C THR A 228 -10.18 -5.72 -4.33
N LEU A 229 -9.67 -5.55 -3.09
CA LEU A 229 -8.27 -5.79 -2.74
C LEU A 229 -8.14 -7.08 -1.93
N GLN A 230 -6.99 -7.74 -2.00
CA GLN A 230 -6.76 -8.98 -1.24
C GLN A 230 -6.16 -8.72 0.14
N VAL A 231 -5.25 -7.75 0.26
CA VAL A 231 -4.55 -7.41 1.51
C VAL A 231 -4.23 -5.91 1.53
N THR A 232 -4.65 -5.23 2.59
CA THR A 232 -4.21 -3.88 2.93
C THR A 232 -3.45 -3.95 4.26
N VAL A 233 -2.18 -3.54 4.25
CA VAL A 233 -1.31 -3.50 5.43
C VAL A 233 -1.42 -2.11 6.07
N PRO A 234 -1.96 -1.98 7.29
CA PRO A 234 -2.05 -0.69 7.97
C PRO A 234 -0.67 -0.25 8.46
N LEU A 235 -0.24 0.95 8.06
CA LEU A 235 0.98 1.59 8.55
C LEU A 235 0.94 3.10 8.29
N ASP A 236 1.61 3.89 9.11
CA ASP A 236 1.97 5.27 8.78
C ASP A 236 3.01 5.21 7.66
N ASP A 237 2.72 5.85 6.53
CA ASP A 237 3.56 5.81 5.32
C ASP A 237 4.62 6.94 5.31
N HIS A 238 4.60 7.83 6.30
CA HIS A 238 5.49 8.98 6.45
C HIS A 238 6.11 9.09 7.84
N VAL A 239 7.08 8.23 8.12
CA VAL A 239 7.89 8.32 9.34
C VAL A 239 9.14 9.19 9.18
N ALA A 240 9.73 9.60 10.32
CA ALA A 240 10.85 10.53 10.37
C ALA A 240 12.12 10.07 9.63
N ASP A 241 12.33 8.75 9.52
CA ASP A 241 13.42 8.16 8.74
C ASP A 241 12.90 6.95 7.96
N PRO A 242 12.94 6.96 6.61
CA PRO A 242 12.46 5.83 5.79
C PRO A 242 13.24 4.54 6.05
N ARG A 243 14.43 4.59 6.67
CA ARG A 243 15.18 3.40 7.11
C ARG A 243 14.46 2.61 8.19
N TYR A 244 13.46 3.18 8.86
CA TYR A 244 12.64 2.43 9.80
C TYR A 244 11.81 1.34 9.13
N TYR A 245 11.54 1.39 7.82
CA TYR A 245 10.89 0.28 7.14
C TYR A 245 11.80 -0.92 6.86
N ASP A 246 13.11 -0.82 7.09
CA ASP A 246 14.06 -1.89 6.71
C ASP A 246 13.78 -3.20 7.45
N LEU A 247 13.50 -3.14 8.76
CA LEU A 247 13.17 -4.32 9.58
C LEU A 247 11.80 -4.92 9.24
N MET A 248 10.82 -4.07 8.94
CA MET A 248 9.50 -4.50 8.46
C MET A 248 9.64 -5.23 7.12
N THR A 249 10.44 -4.68 6.21
CA THR A 249 10.70 -5.27 4.90
C THR A 249 11.46 -6.59 5.02
N ASP A 250 12.46 -6.68 5.91
CA ASP A 250 13.18 -7.93 6.22
C ASP A 250 12.21 -9.02 6.70
N TYR A 251 11.31 -8.68 7.63
CA TYR A 251 10.29 -9.60 8.13
C TYR A 251 9.36 -10.08 7.01
N LEU A 252 8.80 -9.16 6.22
CA LEU A 252 7.88 -9.48 5.11
C LEU A 252 8.54 -10.46 4.12
N LEU A 253 9.78 -10.19 3.72
CA LEU A 253 10.49 -11.02 2.77
C LEU A 253 10.90 -12.37 3.37
N ASP A 254 11.27 -12.45 4.65
CA ASP A 254 11.54 -13.72 5.33
C ASP A 254 10.28 -14.57 5.42
N ALA A 255 9.19 -13.96 5.90
CA ALA A 255 7.89 -14.59 6.01
C ALA A 255 7.46 -15.13 4.64
N ALA A 256 7.67 -14.39 3.55
CA ALA A 256 7.37 -14.83 2.18
C ALA A 256 8.32 -15.92 1.66
N GLY A 257 9.44 -16.18 2.32
CA GLY A 257 10.49 -17.08 1.86
C GLY A 257 11.29 -16.51 0.69
N LEU A 258 11.36 -15.18 0.59
CA LEU A 258 11.95 -14.41 -0.51
C LEU A 258 13.24 -13.66 -0.12
N LEU A 259 13.77 -13.86 1.09
CA LEU A 259 15.09 -13.32 1.41
C LEU A 259 16.16 -13.89 0.48
N PRO A 260 17.14 -13.07 0.06
CA PRO A 260 18.27 -13.55 -0.71
C PRO A 260 18.96 -14.72 0.00
N ALA A 261 19.42 -15.72 -0.75
CA ALA A 261 20.12 -16.88 -0.20
C ALA A 261 21.46 -16.56 0.50
N VAL A 262 21.84 -15.28 0.59
CA VAL A 262 23.11 -14.79 1.15
C VAL A 262 22.90 -14.27 2.57
N GLU A 263 22.33 -15.08 3.47
CA GLU A 263 22.39 -14.86 4.93
C GLU A 263 21.93 -16.11 5.72
N ARG A 264 22.04 -17.30 5.12
CA ARG A 264 21.85 -18.59 5.82
C ARG A 264 23.21 -19.27 6.02
N ALA A 265 24.08 -18.64 6.80
CA ALA A 265 25.36 -19.22 7.25
C ALA A 265 25.57 -18.92 8.73
#